data_AF-A0A954WAA6-F1
#
_entry.id   AF-A0A954WAA6-F1
#
_cell.length_a   1.000
_cell.length_b   1.000
_cell.length_c   1.000
_cell.angle_alpha   90.00
_cell.angle_beta   90.00
_cell.angle_gamma   90.00
#
_symmetry.space_group_name_H-M   'P 1'
#
loop_
_entity.id
_entity.type
_entity.pdbx_description
1 polymer ?
#
loop_
_entity_poly.entity_id
_entity_poly.type
_entity_poly.pdbx_seq_one_letter_code
_entity_poly.pdbx_strand_id
1 'polypeptide(L)'
;GGRWFDAAAAALEALDGEADVAATVLRFELTALRELGHLPMLKTCAGCGRDMPETPRVAFGHAAGGMLCSACRVGHRQVVSLGREAWETLLAFADPLASPAAIAAVPARVRGEVRGVINQYVCHLLGHRPRMHSYLGVLAN
;
A
#
# COMPACT_ATOMS: atom_id res chain seq x y z
N GLY A 1 -6.62 17.41 15.88
CA GLY A 1 -7.06 16.25 16.68
C GLY A 1 -5.86 15.36 16.85
N GLY A 2 -6.03 14.06 17.08
CA GLY A 2 -4.92 13.12 16.88
C GLY A 2 -4.56 13.04 15.39
N ARG A 3 -3.30 12.73 15.05
CA ARG A 3 -2.83 12.61 13.65
C ARG A 3 -3.73 11.71 12.78
N TRP A 4 -4.28 10.65 13.37
CA TRP A 4 -5.25 9.76 12.72
C TRP A 4 -6.59 10.44 12.37
N PHE A 5 -7.13 11.26 13.27
CA PHE A 5 -8.37 12.00 13.04
C PHE A 5 -8.18 13.02 11.91
N ASP A 6 -7.05 13.74 11.94
CA ASP A 6 -6.75 14.77 10.93
C ASP A 6 -6.57 14.12 9.54
N ALA A 7 -5.95 12.94 9.46
CA ALA A 7 -5.85 12.17 8.22
C ALA A 7 -7.22 11.71 7.67
N ALA A 8 -8.15 11.31 8.55
CA ALA A 8 -9.50 10.94 8.15
C ALA A 8 -10.30 12.14 7.65
N ALA A 9 -10.22 13.28 8.35
CA ALA A 9 -10.89 14.52 7.93
C ALA A 9 -10.38 14.99 6.56
N ALA A 10 -9.05 15.03 6.37
CA ALA A 10 -8.46 15.41 5.09
C ALA A 10 -8.86 14.47 3.94
N ALA A 11 -8.98 13.16 4.21
CA ALA A 11 -9.44 12.22 3.19
C ALA A 11 -10.90 12.46 2.81
N LEU A 12 -11.78 12.76 3.78
CA LEU A 12 -13.18 13.07 3.49
C LEU A 12 -13.32 14.36 2.68
N GLU A 13 -12.59 15.42 3.04
CA GLU A 13 -12.56 16.67 2.29
C GLU A 13 -12.07 16.46 0.85
N ALA A 14 -11.03 15.66 0.65
CA ALA A 14 -10.51 15.34 -0.69
C ALA A 14 -11.53 14.53 -1.52
N LEU A 15 -12.26 13.60 -0.90
CA LEU A 15 -13.29 12.80 -1.56
C LEU A 15 -14.56 13.59 -1.91
N ASP A 16 -14.85 14.67 -1.19
CA ASP A 16 -15.94 15.60 -1.51
C ASP A 16 -15.57 16.58 -2.64
N GLY A 17 -14.27 16.74 -2.90
CA GLY A 17 -13.73 17.55 -3.98
C GLY A 17 -13.46 16.78 -5.27
N GLU A 18 -12.49 17.26 -6.05
CA GLU A 18 -12.11 16.70 -7.36
C GLU A 18 -10.87 15.79 -7.28
N ALA A 19 -10.45 15.36 -6.09
CA ALA A 19 -9.26 14.54 -5.93
C ALA A 19 -9.44 13.14 -6.54
N ASP A 20 -8.36 12.53 -7.02
CA ASP A 20 -8.39 11.14 -7.47
C ASP A 20 -8.74 10.22 -6.28
N VAL A 21 -9.87 9.52 -6.40
CA VAL A 21 -10.42 8.67 -5.32
C VAL A 21 -9.43 7.56 -4.97
N ALA A 22 -8.78 6.94 -5.96
CA ALA A 22 -7.84 5.85 -5.73
C ALA A 22 -6.61 6.32 -4.94
N ALA A 23 -6.05 7.48 -5.31
CA ALA A 23 -4.97 8.13 -4.59
C ALA A 23 -5.35 8.52 -3.17
N THR A 24 -6.51 9.13 -3.00
CA THR A 24 -7.00 9.57 -1.69
C THR A 24 -7.16 8.39 -0.73
N VAL A 25 -7.81 7.31 -1.19
CA VAL A 25 -8.00 6.09 -0.39
C VAL A 25 -6.66 5.43 -0.09
N LEU A 26 -5.77 5.28 -1.08
CA LEU A 26 -4.45 4.66 -0.87
C LEU A 26 -3.59 5.44 0.14
N ARG A 27 -3.57 6.77 0.02
CA ARG A 27 -2.84 7.65 0.95
C ARG A 27 -3.39 7.51 2.36
N PHE A 28 -4.71 7.50 2.51
CA PHE A 28 -5.37 7.32 3.80
C PHE A 28 -5.03 5.95 4.42
N GLU A 29 -5.11 4.86 3.66
CA GLU A 29 -4.79 3.51 4.14
C GLU A 29 -3.33 3.38 4.57
N LEU A 30 -2.37 3.89 3.79
CA LEU A 30 -0.96 3.83 4.16
C LEU A 30 -0.64 4.72 5.37
N THR A 31 -1.33 5.86 5.52
CA THR A 31 -1.24 6.70 6.72
C THR A 31 -1.83 5.97 7.93
N ALA A 32 -2.95 5.26 7.77
CA ALA A 32 -3.54 4.41 8.81
C ALA A 32 -2.57 3.34 9.29
N LEU A 33 -2.04 2.58 8.35
CA LEU A 33 -1.10 1.52 8.63
C LEU A 33 0.14 2.07 9.35
N ARG A 34 0.62 3.26 8.96
CA ARG A 34 1.73 3.94 9.66
C ARG A 34 1.39 4.28 11.11
N GLU A 35 0.28 4.97 11.37
CA GLU A 35 -0.07 5.39 12.73
C GLU A 35 -0.38 4.19 13.65
N LEU A 36 -0.86 3.08 13.07
CA LEU A 36 -1.11 1.82 13.78
C LEU A 36 0.13 0.93 13.95
N GLY A 37 1.30 1.32 13.41
CA GLY A 37 2.52 0.51 13.49
C GLY A 37 2.55 -0.70 12.55
N HIS A 38 1.70 -0.71 11.52
CA HIS A 38 1.53 -1.77 10.53
C HIS A 38 1.93 -1.35 9.10
N LEU A 39 2.71 -0.27 8.92
CA LEU A 39 3.19 0.08 7.59
C LEU A 39 4.09 -1.05 7.04
N PRO A 40 3.86 -1.53 5.81
CA PRO A 40 4.66 -2.61 5.28
C PRO A 40 6.11 -2.18 5.03
N MET A 41 7.04 -3.12 5.15
CA MET A 41 8.44 -2.92 4.81
C MET A 41 8.58 -2.77 3.29
N LEU A 42 8.76 -1.54 2.80
CA LEU A 42 8.82 -1.25 1.36
C LEU A 42 10.23 -0.97 0.83
N LYS A 43 11.19 -0.61 1.69
CA LYS A 43 12.56 -0.26 1.29
C LYS A 43 13.56 -1.41 1.50
N THR A 44 13.36 -2.18 2.56
CA THR A 44 14.19 -3.32 2.93
C THR A 44 13.37 -4.62 2.92
N CYS A 45 14.07 -5.75 2.85
CA CYS A 45 13.47 -7.07 2.92
C CYS A 45 12.95 -7.33 4.33
N ALA A 46 11.67 -7.68 4.46
CA ALA A 46 11.03 -7.98 5.73
C ALA A 46 11.62 -9.23 6.43
N GLY A 47 12.25 -10.13 5.68
CA GLY A 47 12.86 -11.35 6.24
C GLY A 47 14.30 -11.20 6.73
N CYS A 48 15.09 -10.31 6.12
CA CYS A 48 16.53 -10.19 6.43
C CYS A 48 17.06 -8.76 6.62
N GLY A 49 16.21 -7.74 6.44
CA GLY A 49 16.55 -6.34 6.65
C GLY A 49 17.44 -5.69 5.58
N ARG A 50 17.95 -6.44 4.60
CA ARG A 50 18.76 -5.87 3.50
C ARG A 50 17.92 -5.04 2.55
N ASP A 51 18.53 -4.05 1.90
CA ASP A 51 17.88 -3.26 0.86
C ASP A 51 17.33 -4.13 -0.27
N MET A 52 16.17 -3.72 -0.79
CA MET A 52 15.54 -4.44 -1.89
C MET A 52 16.27 -4.16 -3.21
N PRO A 53 16.61 -5.21 -3.98
CA PRO A 53 17.30 -5.03 -5.24
C PRO A 53 16.39 -4.37 -6.28
N GLU A 54 16.99 -3.57 -7.14
CA GLU A 54 16.34 -3.01 -8.30
C GLU A 54 16.02 -4.11 -9.33
N THR A 55 14.80 -4.65 -9.28
CA THR A 55 14.32 -5.71 -10.18
C THR A 55 12.97 -5.34 -10.79
N PRO A 56 12.59 -5.91 -11.96
CA PRO A 56 11.31 -5.61 -12.60
C PRO A 56 10.09 -6.05 -11.77
N ARG A 57 10.27 -7.11 -10.98
CA ARG A 57 9.25 -7.70 -10.13
C ARG A 57 9.88 -8.08 -8.80
N VAL A 58 9.18 -7.78 -7.73
CA VAL A 58 9.61 -8.01 -6.35
C VAL A 58 8.51 -8.77 -5.62
N ALA A 59 8.87 -9.60 -4.64
CA ALA A 59 7.89 -10.37 -3.89
C ALA A 59 7.35 -9.56 -2.71
N PHE A 60 6.03 -9.55 -2.50
CA PHE A 60 5.39 -8.96 -1.32
C PHE A 60 4.71 -10.07 -0.51
N GLY A 61 5.19 -10.33 0.71
CA GLY A 61 4.62 -11.32 1.61
C GLY A 61 3.65 -10.67 2.58
N HIS A 62 2.36 -10.98 2.49
CA HIS A 62 1.35 -10.40 3.40
C HIS A 62 1.64 -10.74 4.86
N ALA A 63 1.92 -12.02 5.15
CA ALA A 63 2.31 -12.48 6.48
C ALA A 63 3.72 -12.07 6.90
N ALA A 64 4.60 -11.78 5.93
CA ALA A 64 5.93 -11.27 6.23
C ALA A 64 5.92 -9.78 6.56
N GLY A 65 4.83 -9.06 6.27
CA GLY A 65 4.72 -7.63 6.53
C GLY A 65 5.44 -6.74 5.51
N GLY A 66 5.74 -7.22 4.30
CA GLY A 66 6.37 -6.39 3.28
C GLY A 66 7.12 -7.13 2.18
N MET A 67 8.09 -6.42 1.59
CA MET A 67 8.90 -6.90 0.48
C MET A 67 9.84 -8.03 0.90
N LEU A 68 10.07 -8.99 0.01
CA LEU A 68 10.96 -10.14 0.22
C LEU A 68 11.97 -10.22 -0.92
N CYS A 69 13.25 -10.34 -0.58
CA CYS A 69 14.29 -10.68 -1.54
C CYS A 69 14.15 -12.14 -2.00
N SER A 70 14.77 -12.49 -3.12
CA SER A 70 14.69 -13.83 -3.72
C SER A 70 15.08 -14.96 -2.76
N ALA A 71 16.09 -14.72 -1.90
CA ALA A 71 16.52 -15.68 -0.88
C ALA A 71 15.46 -15.89 0.21
N CYS A 72 14.90 -14.81 0.76
CA CYS A 72 13.88 -14.92 1.81
C CYS A 72 12.54 -15.44 1.26
N ARG A 73 12.20 -15.14 0.00
CA ARG A 73 10.92 -15.52 -0.64
C ARG A 73 10.56 -16.98 -0.44
N VAL A 74 11.51 -17.90 -0.55
CA VAL A 74 11.26 -19.36 -0.55
C VAL A 74 10.59 -19.84 0.75
N GLY A 75 10.85 -19.17 1.88
CA GLY A 75 10.30 -19.54 3.19
C GLY A 75 8.88 -19.03 3.48
N HIS A 76 8.30 -18.21 2.61
CA HIS A 76 7.02 -17.54 2.88
C HIS A 76 5.87 -18.04 2.00
N ARG A 77 4.68 -18.12 2.62
CA ARG A 77 3.37 -18.34 1.98
C ARG A 77 2.63 -17.00 1.85
N GLN A 78 1.54 -16.97 1.08
CA GLN A 78 0.76 -15.74 0.83
C GLN A 78 1.63 -14.59 0.30
N VAL A 79 2.37 -14.90 -0.77
CA VAL A 79 3.28 -13.97 -1.41
C VAL A 79 2.79 -13.68 -2.81
N VAL A 80 2.68 -12.40 -3.14
CA VAL A 80 2.34 -11.92 -4.48
C VAL A 80 3.58 -11.35 -5.17
N SER A 81 3.61 -11.45 -6.49
CA SER A 81 4.60 -10.73 -7.29
C SER A 81 4.08 -9.31 -7.48
N LEU A 82 4.93 -8.31 -7.25
CA LEU A 82 4.61 -6.88 -7.36
C LEU A 82 5.50 -6.25 -8.44
N GLY A 83 4.89 -5.49 -9.34
CA GLY A 83 5.53 -4.71 -10.39
C GLY A 83 6.40 -3.61 -9.82
N ARG A 84 7.51 -3.30 -10.49
CA ARG A 84 8.37 -2.16 -10.14
C ARG A 84 7.58 -0.87 -9.94
N GLU A 85 6.73 -0.53 -10.89
CA GLU A 85 5.98 0.73 -10.81
C GLU A 85 4.91 0.71 -9.70
N ALA A 86 4.27 -0.43 -9.46
CA ALA A 86 3.34 -0.57 -8.35
C ALA A 86 4.09 -0.44 -7.02
N TRP A 87 5.30 -0.97 -6.92
CA TRP A 87 6.18 -0.80 -5.77
C TRP A 87 6.62 0.67 -5.59
N GLU A 88 7.04 1.35 -6.65
CA GLU A 88 7.38 2.78 -6.64
C GLU A 88 6.18 3.64 -6.24
N THR A 89 4.97 3.28 -6.69
CA THR A 89 3.72 3.93 -6.27
C THR A 89 3.50 3.75 -4.77
N LEU A 90 3.65 2.53 -4.23
CA LEU A 90 3.53 2.29 -2.79
C LEU A 90 4.57 3.09 -1.99
N LEU A 91 5.82 3.19 -2.48
CA LEU A 91 6.87 3.98 -1.85
C LEU A 91 6.51 5.47 -1.80
N ALA A 92 6.06 6.04 -2.93
CA ALA A 92 5.66 7.45 -3.00
C ALA A 92 4.48 7.75 -2.06
N PHE A 93 3.44 6.91 -2.07
CA PHE A 93 2.27 7.14 -1.24
C PHE A 93 2.53 6.90 0.25
N ALA A 94 3.46 6.00 0.60
CA ALA A 94 3.86 5.76 1.98
C ALA A 94 4.77 6.84 2.55
N ASP A 95 5.43 7.66 1.73
CA ASP A 95 6.33 8.71 2.19
C ASP A 95 5.55 9.90 2.77
N PRO A 96 5.71 10.21 4.08
CA PRO A 96 5.06 11.36 4.70
C PRO A 96 5.51 12.70 4.09
N LEU A 97 6.69 12.73 3.45
CA LEU A 97 7.26 13.92 2.81
C LEU A 97 7.02 13.97 1.29
N ALA A 98 6.24 13.04 0.74
CA ALA A 98 5.92 13.05 -0.68
C ALA A 98 5.27 14.37 -1.09
N SER A 99 5.71 14.91 -2.22
CA SER A 99 5.09 16.11 -2.79
C SER A 99 3.65 15.82 -3.24
N PRO A 100 2.73 16.79 -3.20
CA PRO A 100 1.35 16.60 -3.68
C PRO A 100 1.29 16.06 -5.11
N ALA A 101 2.21 16.49 -5.98
CA ALA A 101 2.30 16.01 -7.36
C ALA A 101 2.65 14.52 -7.46
N ALA A 102 3.51 14.00 -6.58
CA ALA A 102 3.92 12.59 -6.59
C ALA A 102 2.80 11.63 -6.17
N ILE A 103 1.79 12.14 -5.45
CA ILE A 103 0.66 11.36 -4.94
C ILE A 103 -0.69 11.84 -5.49
N ALA A 104 -0.68 12.64 -6.56
CA ALA A 104 -1.90 13.25 -7.10
C ALA A 104 -2.87 12.21 -7.70
N ALA A 105 -2.34 11.12 -8.25
CA ALA A 105 -3.14 10.04 -8.83
C ALA A 105 -2.39 8.70 -8.76
N VAL A 106 -3.13 7.59 -8.64
CA VAL A 106 -2.55 6.25 -8.86
C VAL A 106 -2.56 5.96 -10.36
N PRO A 107 -1.41 5.64 -11.00
CA PRO A 107 -1.37 5.35 -12.43
C PRO A 107 -2.29 4.18 -12.78
N ALA A 108 -3.15 4.36 -13.79
CA ALA A 108 -4.17 3.38 -14.18
C ALA A 108 -3.60 1.96 -14.36
N ARG A 109 -2.40 1.85 -14.97
CA ARG A 109 -1.72 0.59 -15.26
C ARG A 109 -1.33 -0.24 -14.02
N VAL A 110 -1.21 0.39 -12.85
CA VAL A 110 -0.87 -0.29 -11.59
C VAL A 110 -1.99 -0.30 -10.56
N ARG A 111 -3.15 0.32 -10.85
CA ARG A 111 -4.28 0.40 -9.91
C ARG A 111 -4.69 -0.96 -9.38
N GLY A 112 -4.93 -1.93 -10.26
CA GLY A 112 -5.34 -3.27 -9.86
C GLY A 112 -4.30 -3.98 -9.00
N GLU A 113 -3.01 -3.80 -9.31
CA GLU A 113 -1.92 -4.42 -8.57
C GLU A 113 -1.75 -3.81 -7.18
N VAL A 114 -1.63 -2.47 -7.09
CA VAL A 114 -1.56 -1.73 -5.83
C VAL A 114 -2.76 -2.02 -4.95
N ARG A 115 -3.97 -1.94 -5.54
CA ARG A 115 -5.21 -2.17 -4.82
C ARG A 115 -5.28 -3.60 -4.30
N GLY A 116 -4.91 -4.59 -5.11
CA GLY A 116 -4.86 -6.00 -4.72
C GLY A 116 -3.92 -6.27 -3.55
N VAL A 117 -2.71 -5.69 -3.57
CA VAL A 117 -1.72 -5.86 -2.50
C VAL A 117 -2.20 -5.27 -1.18
N ILE A 118 -2.62 -4.01 -1.16
CA ILE A 118 -3.05 -3.34 0.08
C ILE A 118 -4.32 -3.99 0.64
N ASN A 119 -5.24 -4.37 -0.23
CA ASN A 119 -6.46 -5.09 0.15
C ASN A 119 -6.16 -6.41 0.88
N GLN A 120 -5.32 -7.26 0.29
CA GLN A 120 -4.96 -8.52 0.92
C GLN A 120 -4.14 -8.30 2.20
N TYR A 121 -3.31 -7.26 2.24
CA TYR A 121 -2.55 -6.91 3.44
C TYR A 121 -3.45 -6.47 4.60
N VAL A 122 -4.41 -5.60 4.36
CA VAL A 122 -5.41 -5.19 5.37
C VAL A 122 -6.25 -6.38 5.83
N CYS A 123 -6.71 -7.25 4.91
CA CYS A 123 -7.40 -8.49 5.29
C CYS A 123 -6.54 -9.41 6.16
N HIS A 124 -5.25 -9.52 5.85
CA HIS A 124 -4.31 -10.32 6.64
C HIS A 124 -4.19 -9.77 8.07
N LEU A 125 -4.03 -8.46 8.23
CA LEU A 125 -3.93 -7.82 9.55
C LEU A 125 -5.22 -7.96 10.38
N LEU A 126 -6.39 -7.87 9.74
CA LEU A 126 -7.69 -7.97 10.41
C LEU A 126 -8.14 -9.42 10.66
N GLY A 127 -7.53 -10.41 10.00
CA GLY A 127 -7.94 -11.81 10.05
C GLY A 127 -9.28 -12.12 9.36
N HIS A 128 -9.95 -11.10 8.81
CA HIS A 128 -11.18 -11.24 8.05
C HIS A 128 -11.29 -10.15 6.98
N ARG A 129 -12.23 -10.30 6.05
CA ARG A 129 -12.52 -9.28 5.04
C ARG A 129 -13.40 -8.16 5.64
N PRO A 130 -13.02 -6.88 5.53
CA PRO A 130 -13.89 -5.76 5.93
C PRO A 130 -15.16 -5.70 5.07
N ARG A 131 -16.29 -5.28 5.65
CA ARG A 131 -17.58 -5.20 4.94
C ARG A 131 -17.52 -4.26 3.72
N MET A 132 -16.87 -3.11 3.88
CA MET A 132 -16.77 -2.11 2.80
C MET A 132 -15.78 -2.49 1.69
N HIS A 133 -15.01 -3.57 1.87
CA HIS A 133 -14.00 -4.00 0.92
C HIS A 133 -14.60 -4.50 -0.40
N SER A 134 -15.86 -4.93 -0.44
CA SER A 134 -16.52 -5.28 -1.70
C SER A 134 -16.65 -4.08 -2.65
N TYR A 135 -16.70 -2.85 -2.12
CA TYR A 135 -16.87 -1.64 -2.90
C TYR A 135 -15.56 -1.07 -3.45
N LEU A 136 -14.42 -1.44 -2.87
CA LEU A 136 -13.10 -0.95 -3.30
C LEU A 136 -12.64 -1.54 -4.64
N GLY A 137 -13.36 -2.53 -5.20
CA GLY A 137 -13.06 -3.09 -6.51
C GLY A 137 -13.13 -2.06 -7.64
N VAL A 138 -13.95 -1.01 -7.49
CA VAL A 138 -14.05 0.07 -8.49
C VAL A 138 -12.74 0.86 -8.65
N LEU A 139 -11.90 0.88 -7.61
CA LEU A 139 -10.61 1.59 -7.61
C LEU A 139 -9.50 0.81 -8.32
N ALA A 140 -9.75 -0.45 -8.69
CA ALA A 140 -8.80 -1.29 -9.41
C ALA A 140 -8.80 -1.02 -10.93
N ASN A 141 -9.81 -0.28 -11.43
CA ASN A 141 -10.02 0.02 -12.84
C ASN A 141 -9.39 1.37 -13.26
#